data_AF-A0A968T3E0-F1
#
_entry.id   AF-A0A968T3E0-F1
#
_cell.length_a   1.000
_cell.length_b   1.000
_cell.length_c   1.000
_cell.angle_alpha   90.00
_cell.angle_beta   90.00
_cell.angle_gamma   90.00
#
_symmetry.space_group_name_H-M   'P 1'
#
loop_
_entity.id
_entity.type
_entity.pdbx_description
1 polymer ?
#
loop_
_entity_poly.entity_id
_entity_poly.type
_entity_poly.pdbx_seq_one_letter_code
_entity_poly.pdbx_strand_id
1 'polypeptide(L)'
;MLNELGVKYNATILNPANKVEKYFTESSKAVNLGVYSADMAYAATYDQKQDIKLYSGSLKKLVDDLGINIDYNKFLSEENKEKFNNKDTLVKYITNTFFDTYQYLGEKSNPDLAIVMTTGMWVELMYIATHISEDAYNYTGIVKLITDQKTSYDKLMELLASRNSSQDIKDLENKIIGFKTCI
;
A
#
# COMPACT_ATOMS: atom_id res chain seq x y z
N MET A 1 -14.25 -5.96 -5.89
CA MET A 1 -13.11 -5.02 -6.00
C MET A 1 -13.62 -3.61 -6.30
N LEU A 2 -12.84 -2.54 -6.06
CA LEU A 2 -13.29 -1.15 -6.23
C LEU A 2 -13.82 -0.85 -7.65
N ASN A 3 -13.17 -1.40 -8.68
CA ASN A 3 -13.57 -1.25 -10.08
C ASN A 3 -14.91 -1.92 -10.43
N GLU A 4 -15.47 -2.76 -9.56
CA GLU A 4 -16.79 -3.38 -9.75
C GLU A 4 -17.92 -2.46 -9.26
N LEU A 5 -17.58 -1.40 -8.51
CA LEU A 5 -18.55 -0.42 -7.99
C LEU A 5 -18.94 0.65 -9.02
N GLY A 6 -18.42 0.58 -10.25
CA GLY A 6 -18.73 1.54 -11.31
C GLY A 6 -18.12 2.94 -11.11
N VAL A 7 -17.29 3.11 -10.08
CA VAL A 7 -16.54 4.35 -9.83
C VAL A 7 -15.39 4.44 -10.83
N LYS A 8 -15.10 5.65 -11.33
CA LYS A 8 -13.96 5.89 -12.21
C LYS A 8 -12.67 6.01 -11.41
N TYR A 9 -11.56 5.67 -12.06
CA TYR A 9 -10.23 5.94 -11.53
C TYR A 9 -10.04 7.44 -11.29
N ASN A 10 -9.42 7.78 -10.17
CA ASN A 10 -9.04 9.14 -9.83
C ASN A 10 -7.56 9.16 -9.41
N ALA A 11 -6.70 9.77 -10.22
CA ALA A 11 -5.28 9.89 -9.92
C ALA A 11 -4.99 11.00 -8.88
N THR A 12 -5.90 11.96 -8.69
CA THR A 12 -5.63 13.14 -7.85
C THR A 12 -5.59 12.83 -6.37
N ILE A 13 -6.17 11.70 -5.96
CA ILE A 13 -6.15 11.22 -4.59
C ILE A 13 -4.86 10.46 -4.28
N LEU A 14 -4.10 10.00 -5.29
CA LEU A 14 -2.90 9.20 -5.02
C LEU A 14 -1.75 10.04 -4.52
N ASN A 15 -0.88 9.43 -3.72
CA ASN A 15 0.32 10.12 -3.27
C ASN A 15 1.26 10.34 -4.47
N PRO A 16 1.69 11.58 -4.77
CA PRO A 16 2.56 11.84 -5.91
C PRO A 16 3.85 11.04 -5.85
N ALA A 17 4.12 10.25 -6.91
CA ALA A 17 5.26 9.34 -6.98
C ALA A 17 6.62 10.05 -6.85
N ASN A 18 6.70 11.32 -7.25
CA ASN A 18 7.93 12.13 -7.16
C ASN A 18 8.30 12.55 -5.72
N LYS A 19 7.42 12.37 -4.74
CA LYS A 19 7.74 12.64 -3.33
C LYS A 19 8.71 11.62 -2.72
N VAL A 20 9.02 10.53 -3.43
CA VAL A 20 9.99 9.51 -3.00
C VAL A 20 11.33 10.12 -2.55
N GLU A 21 11.76 11.20 -3.20
CA GLU A 21 12.99 11.95 -2.88
C GLU A 21 12.97 12.65 -1.51
N LYS A 22 11.79 12.76 -0.87
CA LYS A 22 11.59 13.50 0.38
C LYS A 22 11.57 12.60 1.62
N TYR A 23 11.72 11.29 1.45
CA TYR A 23 11.69 10.33 2.55
C TYR A 23 13.12 9.97 2.97
N PHE A 24 13.52 10.45 4.14
CA PHE A 24 14.92 10.36 4.59
C PHE A 24 15.16 9.23 5.59
N THR A 25 14.27 9.07 6.57
CA THR A 25 14.40 8.04 7.61
C THR A 25 13.90 6.69 7.12
N GLU A 26 14.43 5.59 7.67
CA GLU A 26 13.97 4.23 7.35
C GLU A 26 12.47 4.07 7.59
N SER A 27 11.96 4.57 8.72
CA SER A 27 10.53 4.55 9.03
C SER A 27 9.71 5.33 8.00
N SER A 28 10.15 6.51 7.57
CA SER A 28 9.45 7.29 6.54
C SER A 28 9.46 6.58 5.18
N LYS A 29 10.56 5.91 4.82
CA LYS A 29 10.66 5.11 3.59
C LYS A 29 9.76 3.88 3.67
N ALA A 30 9.75 3.16 4.80
CA ALA A 30 8.93 1.98 5.01
C ALA A 30 7.43 2.30 4.96
N VAL A 31 6.97 3.37 5.63
CA VAL A 31 5.57 3.83 5.52
C VAL A 31 5.23 4.05 4.05
N ASN A 32 6.08 4.77 3.31
CA ASN A 32 5.81 5.11 1.92
C ASN A 32 5.97 3.94 0.94
N LEU A 33 6.71 2.90 1.32
CA LEU A 33 6.75 1.65 0.59
C LEU A 33 5.37 0.97 0.63
N GLY A 34 4.68 1.05 1.77
CA GLY A 34 3.29 0.64 1.92
C GLY A 34 2.31 1.50 1.12
N VAL A 35 2.40 2.83 1.27
CA VAL A 35 1.55 3.82 0.56
C VAL A 35 1.65 3.63 -0.95
N TYR A 36 2.86 3.65 -1.51
CA TYR A 36 3.04 3.48 -2.95
C TYR A 36 2.66 2.08 -3.45
N SER A 37 2.70 1.05 -2.61
CA SER A 37 2.18 -0.27 -2.97
C SER A 37 0.65 -0.26 -3.09
N ALA A 38 -0.04 0.47 -2.21
CA ALA A 38 -1.49 0.66 -2.29
C ALA A 38 -1.88 1.49 -3.54
N ASP A 39 -1.18 2.60 -3.80
CA ASP A 39 -1.40 3.44 -4.99
C ASP A 39 -1.19 2.65 -6.28
N MET A 40 -0.10 1.86 -6.35
CA MET A 40 0.18 1.00 -7.50
C MET A 40 -0.89 -0.08 -7.68
N ALA A 41 -1.35 -0.70 -6.60
CA ALA A 41 -2.42 -1.71 -6.66
C ALA A 41 -3.75 -1.11 -7.13
N TYR A 42 -4.05 0.13 -6.72
CA TYR A 42 -5.22 0.87 -7.20
C TYR A 42 -5.08 1.20 -8.69
N ALA A 43 -3.95 1.78 -9.11
CA ALA A 43 -3.66 2.02 -10.53
C ALA A 43 -3.77 0.73 -11.37
N ALA A 44 -3.24 -0.39 -10.88
CA ALA A 44 -3.37 -1.69 -11.53
C ALA A 44 -4.81 -2.18 -11.61
N THR A 45 -5.62 -1.98 -10.57
CA THR A 45 -7.05 -2.35 -10.56
C THR A 45 -7.86 -1.62 -11.64
N TYR A 46 -7.35 -0.49 -12.14
CA TYR A 46 -7.95 0.33 -13.20
C TYR A 46 -7.16 0.34 -14.51
N ASP A 47 -6.16 -0.52 -14.68
CA ASP A 47 -5.29 -0.61 -15.88
C ASP A 47 -4.56 0.70 -16.24
N GLN A 48 -4.13 1.46 -15.23
CA GLN A 48 -3.48 2.76 -15.41
C GLN A 48 -1.98 2.59 -15.58
N LYS A 49 -1.56 2.18 -16.78
CA LYS A 49 -0.17 1.77 -17.09
C LYS A 49 0.88 2.83 -16.79
N GLN A 50 0.56 4.10 -16.99
CA GLN A 50 1.49 5.20 -16.70
C GLN A 50 1.79 5.31 -15.20
N ASP A 51 0.75 5.26 -14.37
CA ASP A 51 0.89 5.35 -12.92
C ASP A 51 1.55 4.10 -12.34
N ILE A 52 1.21 2.91 -12.86
CA ILE A 52 1.91 1.66 -12.54
C ILE A 52 3.42 1.82 -12.74
N LYS A 53 3.85 2.39 -13.88
CA LYS A 53 5.27 2.61 -14.18
C LYS A 53 5.92 3.61 -13.22
N LEU A 54 5.22 4.71 -12.90
CA LEU A 54 5.71 5.73 -11.97
C LEU A 54 5.91 5.13 -10.56
N TYR A 55 4.91 4.45 -10.03
CA TYR A 55 5.00 3.82 -8.71
C TYR A 55 6.01 2.67 -8.69
N SER A 56 6.16 1.90 -9.76
CA SER A 56 7.22 0.88 -9.85
C SER A 56 8.62 1.48 -9.68
N GLY A 57 8.87 2.65 -10.29
CA GLY A 57 10.12 3.37 -10.14
C GLY A 57 10.35 3.87 -8.71
N SER A 58 9.33 4.46 -8.08
CA SER A 58 9.42 4.93 -6.70
C SER A 58 9.57 3.79 -5.70
N LEU A 59 8.85 2.67 -5.88
CA LEU A 59 8.96 1.48 -5.05
C LEU A 59 10.35 0.85 -5.17
N LYS A 60 10.88 0.74 -6.40
CA LYS A 60 12.27 0.30 -6.62
C LYS A 60 13.26 1.13 -5.80
N LYS A 61 13.16 2.46 -5.88
CA LYS A 61 14.04 3.34 -5.12
C LYS A 61 13.93 3.10 -3.61
N LEU A 62 12.72 2.97 -3.09
CA LEU A 62 12.50 2.73 -1.66
C LEU A 62 13.09 1.38 -1.20
N VAL A 63 12.93 0.31 -1.98
CA VAL A 63 13.54 -0.98 -1.62
C VAL A 63 15.05 -0.95 -1.68
N ASP A 64 15.63 -0.27 -2.68
CA ASP A 64 17.09 -0.09 -2.78
C ASP A 64 17.62 0.72 -1.57
N ASP A 65 16.95 1.84 -1.23
CA ASP A 65 17.32 2.71 -0.11
C ASP A 65 17.16 2.06 1.27
N LEU A 66 16.29 1.05 1.38
CA LEU A 66 16.06 0.24 2.59
C LEU A 66 16.92 -1.04 2.61
N GLY A 67 17.72 -1.29 1.57
CA GLY A 67 18.53 -2.51 1.46
C GLY A 67 17.72 -3.80 1.31
N ILE A 68 16.49 -3.71 0.79
CA ILE A 68 15.59 -4.85 0.61
C ILE A 68 15.93 -5.55 -0.71
N ASN A 69 16.37 -6.81 -0.64
CA ASN A 69 16.73 -7.60 -1.81
C ASN A 69 15.50 -8.33 -2.41
N ILE A 70 14.53 -7.56 -2.91
CA ILE A 70 13.36 -8.04 -3.65
C ILE A 70 13.32 -7.33 -5.00
N ASP A 71 13.16 -8.10 -6.08
CA ASP A 71 13.18 -7.52 -7.42
C ASP A 71 11.86 -6.81 -7.76
N TYR A 72 11.88 -5.48 -7.71
CA TYR A 72 10.83 -4.60 -8.23
C TYR A 72 11.05 -4.20 -9.71
N ASN A 73 12.23 -4.46 -10.30
CA ASN A 73 12.47 -4.15 -11.72
C ASN A 73 11.58 -4.98 -12.64
N LYS A 74 11.11 -6.15 -12.19
CA LYS A 74 10.19 -6.99 -12.95
C LYS A 74 8.98 -6.23 -13.47
N PHE A 75 8.47 -5.23 -12.73
CA PHE A 75 7.34 -4.38 -13.14
C PHE A 75 7.68 -3.36 -14.23
N LEU A 76 8.97 -3.06 -14.42
CA LEU A 76 9.50 -2.18 -15.45
C LEU A 76 10.03 -2.96 -16.66
N SER A 77 10.16 -4.29 -16.55
CA SER A 77 10.77 -5.15 -17.56
C SER A 77 9.92 -5.28 -18.82
N GLU A 78 10.56 -5.12 -19.98
CA GLU A 78 9.98 -5.40 -21.30
C GLU A 78 9.48 -6.84 -21.42
N GLU A 79 10.20 -7.80 -20.83
CA GLU A 79 9.87 -9.23 -20.89
C GLU A 79 8.53 -9.55 -20.22
N ASN A 80 8.16 -8.79 -19.19
CA ASN A 80 6.92 -8.98 -18.45
C ASN A 80 5.76 -8.13 -19.00
N LYS A 81 5.96 -7.30 -20.02
CA LYS A 81 4.91 -6.41 -20.55
C LYS A 81 3.67 -7.18 -20.99
N GLU A 82 3.86 -8.24 -21.79
CA GLU A 82 2.73 -9.04 -22.27
C GLU A 82 2.00 -9.73 -21.13
N LYS A 83 2.74 -10.17 -20.12
CA LYS A 83 2.17 -10.81 -18.92
C LYS A 83 1.34 -9.83 -18.10
N PHE A 84 1.81 -8.59 -17.97
CA PHE A 84 1.14 -7.54 -17.20
C PHE A 84 0.07 -6.78 -18.00
N ASN A 85 -0.15 -7.12 -19.28
CA ASN A 85 -1.37 -6.72 -20.00
C ASN A 85 -2.63 -7.35 -19.39
N ASN A 86 -2.50 -8.49 -18.69
CA ASN A 86 -3.60 -9.05 -17.91
C ASN A 86 -3.62 -8.42 -16.51
N LYS A 87 -4.68 -7.66 -16.24
CA LYS A 87 -4.88 -6.92 -15.00
C LYS A 87 -4.81 -7.78 -13.74
N ASP A 88 -5.53 -8.90 -13.73
CA ASP A 88 -5.61 -9.79 -12.55
C ASP A 88 -4.25 -10.45 -12.28
N THR A 89 -3.51 -10.76 -13.34
CA THR A 89 -2.13 -11.23 -13.27
C THR A 89 -1.24 -10.15 -12.65
N LEU A 90 -1.31 -8.91 -13.12
CA LEU A 90 -0.52 -7.82 -12.55
C LEU A 90 -0.84 -7.60 -11.07
N VAL A 91 -2.13 -7.53 -10.70
CA VAL A 91 -2.55 -7.39 -9.30
C VAL A 91 -2.00 -8.52 -8.43
N LYS A 92 -2.07 -9.77 -8.91
CA LYS A 92 -1.49 -10.92 -8.19
C LYS A 92 0.02 -10.77 -7.99
N TYR A 93 0.75 -10.29 -8.99
CA TYR A 93 2.19 -10.07 -8.89
C TYR A 93 2.55 -8.95 -7.91
N ILE A 94 1.79 -7.85 -7.91
CA ILE A 94 1.95 -6.76 -6.94
C ILE A 94 1.74 -7.29 -5.52
N THR A 95 0.63 -7.98 -5.28
CA THR A 95 0.28 -8.57 -3.99
C THR A 95 1.38 -9.53 -3.49
N ASN A 96 1.84 -10.45 -4.35
CA ASN A 96 2.89 -11.38 -3.96
C ASN A 96 4.20 -10.67 -3.63
N THR A 97 4.58 -9.65 -4.41
CA THR A 97 5.82 -8.89 -4.16
C THR A 97 5.75 -8.10 -2.87
N PHE A 98 4.58 -7.58 -2.52
CA PHE A 98 4.35 -6.96 -1.22
C PHE A 98 4.54 -7.96 -0.08
N PHE A 99 3.98 -9.17 -0.19
CA PHE A 99 4.18 -10.23 0.81
C PHE A 99 5.64 -10.69 0.91
N ASP A 100 6.33 -10.86 -0.22
CA ASP A 100 7.76 -11.21 -0.25
C ASP A 100 8.59 -10.13 0.48
N THR A 101 8.23 -8.86 0.29
CA THR A 101 8.87 -7.70 0.95
C THR A 101 8.60 -7.70 2.45
N TYR A 102 7.35 -7.96 2.86
CA TYR A 102 6.97 -8.10 4.26
C TYR A 102 7.75 -9.22 4.95
N GLN A 103 7.83 -10.40 4.31
CA GLN A 103 8.59 -11.54 4.83
C GLN A 103 10.08 -11.24 4.89
N TYR A 104 10.65 -10.61 3.87
CA TYR A 104 12.05 -10.20 3.87
C TYR A 104 12.38 -9.28 5.05
N LEU A 105 11.55 -8.25 5.28
CA LEU A 105 11.73 -7.34 6.41
C LEU A 105 11.61 -8.06 7.75
N GLY A 106 10.63 -8.96 7.89
CA GLY A 106 10.37 -9.72 9.10
C GLY A 106 11.44 -10.77 9.45
N GLU A 107 12.06 -11.39 8.46
CA GLU A 107 12.97 -12.52 8.67
C GLU A 107 14.45 -12.16 8.51
N LYS A 108 14.75 -11.18 7.65
CA LYS A 108 16.13 -10.90 7.17
C LYS A 108 16.61 -9.48 7.42
N SER A 109 15.73 -8.59 7.89
CA SER A 109 16.07 -7.19 8.15
C SER A 109 15.43 -6.73 9.46
N ASN A 110 14.68 -5.62 9.46
CA ASN A 110 14.02 -5.07 10.62
C ASN A 110 12.51 -5.36 10.59
N PRO A 111 11.98 -6.23 11.48
CA PRO A 111 10.57 -6.56 11.50
C PRO A 111 9.68 -5.37 11.90
N ASP A 112 10.22 -4.36 12.59
CA ASP A 112 9.48 -3.13 12.88
C ASP A 112 9.14 -2.39 11.59
N LEU A 113 10.06 -2.37 10.61
CA LEU A 113 9.81 -1.78 9.29
C LEU A 113 8.74 -2.56 8.51
N ALA A 114 8.63 -3.88 8.70
CA ALA A 114 7.56 -4.68 8.09
C ALA A 114 6.17 -4.24 8.58
N ILE A 115 6.05 -3.97 9.90
CA ILE A 115 4.82 -3.48 10.52
C ILE A 115 4.53 -2.06 10.04
N VAL A 116 5.52 -1.17 10.07
CA VAL A 116 5.41 0.22 9.60
C VAL A 116 4.97 0.30 8.14
N MET A 117 5.53 -0.55 7.26
CA MET A 117 5.12 -0.68 5.87
C MET A 117 3.67 -1.14 5.74
N THR A 118 3.29 -2.17 6.49
CA THR A 118 1.92 -2.71 6.46
C THR A 118 0.90 -1.67 6.92
N THR A 119 1.22 -0.90 7.96
CA THR A 119 0.37 0.20 8.42
C THR A 119 0.23 1.29 7.37
N GLY A 120 1.32 1.69 6.70
CA GLY A 120 1.27 2.68 5.63
C GLY A 120 0.35 2.26 4.48
N MET A 121 0.42 0.99 4.06
CA MET A 121 -0.50 0.43 3.06
C MET A 121 -1.95 0.46 3.53
N TRP A 122 -2.22 0.01 4.76
CA TRP A 122 -3.60 -0.05 5.26
C TRP A 122 -4.24 1.35 5.35
N VAL A 123 -3.49 2.34 5.85
CA VAL A 123 -3.95 3.73 5.93
C VAL A 123 -4.24 4.29 4.53
N GLU A 124 -3.36 4.05 3.56
CA GLU A 124 -3.57 4.53 2.19
C GLU A 124 -4.79 3.88 1.52
N LEU A 125 -4.99 2.57 1.71
CA LEU A 125 -6.18 1.89 1.19
C LEU A 125 -7.48 2.45 1.80
N MET A 126 -7.47 2.77 3.10
CA MET A 126 -8.60 3.43 3.76
C MET A 126 -8.81 4.83 3.21
N TYR A 127 -7.73 5.60 3.01
CA TYR A 127 -7.77 6.93 2.42
C TYR A 127 -8.39 6.88 1.01
N ILE A 128 -7.92 5.99 0.13
CA ILE A 128 -8.45 5.81 -1.22
C ILE A 128 -9.93 5.42 -1.17
N ALA A 129 -10.30 4.45 -0.33
CA ALA A 129 -11.68 3.96 -0.23
C ALA A 129 -12.65 5.04 0.26
N THR A 130 -12.26 5.85 1.25
CA THR A 130 -13.10 6.93 1.77
C THR A 130 -13.25 8.07 0.77
N HIS A 131 -12.18 8.47 0.05
CA HIS A 131 -12.29 9.49 -0.99
C HIS A 131 -13.16 9.02 -2.17
N ILE A 132 -13.03 7.76 -2.58
CA ILE A 132 -13.93 7.16 -3.58
C ILE A 132 -15.39 7.21 -3.11
N SER A 133 -15.65 7.04 -1.81
CA SER A 133 -17.01 7.06 -1.28
C SER A 133 -17.70 8.42 -1.41
N GLU A 134 -16.95 9.52 -1.49
CA GLU A 134 -17.47 10.88 -1.72
C GLU A 134 -18.09 11.02 -3.11
N ASP A 135 -17.55 10.33 -4.13
CA ASP A 135 -18.13 10.32 -5.48
C ASP A 135 -19.15 9.20 -5.68
N ALA A 136 -19.25 8.28 -4.71
CA ALA A 136 -20.01 7.04 -4.80
C ALA A 136 -21.14 6.93 -3.78
N TYR A 137 -21.70 8.06 -3.30
CA TYR A 137 -22.77 8.09 -2.28
C TYR A 137 -23.95 7.12 -2.54
N ASN A 138 -24.26 6.84 -3.81
CA ASN A 138 -25.35 5.92 -4.19
C ASN A 138 -24.96 4.43 -4.18
N TYR A 139 -23.70 4.10 -3.94
CA TYR A 139 -23.16 2.73 -3.96
C TYR A 139 -22.88 2.25 -2.54
N THR A 140 -23.88 1.64 -1.89
CA THR A 140 -23.74 1.03 -0.55
C THR A 140 -22.58 0.02 -0.45
N GLY A 141 -22.13 -0.53 -1.58
CA GLY A 141 -20.98 -1.43 -1.66
C GLY A 141 -19.67 -0.82 -1.14
N ILE A 142 -19.41 0.49 -1.33
CA ILE A 142 -18.18 1.11 -0.82
C ILE A 142 -18.20 1.20 0.71
N VAL A 143 -19.35 1.53 1.30
CA VAL A 143 -19.52 1.58 2.77
C VAL A 143 -19.23 0.20 3.36
N LYS A 144 -19.77 -0.85 2.74
CA LYS A 144 -19.49 -2.23 3.17
C LYS A 144 -18.00 -2.57 3.09
N LEU A 145 -17.32 -2.23 1.99
CA LEU A 145 -15.87 -2.50 1.85
C LEU A 145 -15.04 -1.82 2.94
N ILE A 146 -15.43 -0.62 3.34
CA ILE A 146 -14.79 0.15 4.43
C ILE A 146 -15.06 -0.52 5.78
N THR A 147 -16.32 -0.83 6.10
CA THR A 147 -16.69 -1.46 7.39
C THR A 147 -16.14 -2.88 7.54
N ASP A 148 -15.96 -3.61 6.44
CA ASP A 148 -15.39 -4.96 6.45
C ASP A 148 -13.88 -4.96 6.83
N GLN A 149 -13.23 -3.79 6.92
CA GLN A 149 -11.80 -3.68 7.31
C GLN A 149 -11.54 -3.87 8.80
N LYS A 150 -12.58 -4.02 9.64
CA LYS A 150 -12.43 -4.22 11.09
C LYS A 150 -11.44 -5.33 11.45
N THR A 151 -11.56 -6.49 10.81
CA THR A 151 -10.68 -7.64 11.08
C THR A 151 -9.22 -7.34 10.70
N SER A 152 -8.99 -6.63 9.60
CA SER A 152 -7.65 -6.22 9.16
C SER A 152 -7.04 -5.22 10.13
N TYR A 153 -7.84 -4.25 10.61
CA TYR A 153 -7.43 -3.28 11.60
C TYR A 153 -7.07 -3.93 12.95
N ASP A 154 -7.91 -4.82 13.46
CA ASP A 154 -7.66 -5.48 14.74
C ASP A 154 -6.32 -6.26 14.71
N LYS A 155 -6.05 -6.98 13.61
CA LYS A 155 -4.75 -7.64 13.38
C LYS A 155 -3.58 -6.65 13.31
N LEU A 156 -3.77 -5.50 12.65
CA LEU A 156 -2.74 -4.48 12.57
C LEU A 156 -2.41 -3.89 13.94
N MET A 157 -3.44 -3.66 14.77
CA MET A 157 -3.26 -3.18 16.15
C MET A 157 -2.56 -4.22 17.02
N GLU A 158 -2.86 -5.51 16.85
CA GLU A 158 -2.13 -6.60 17.52
C GLU A 158 -0.64 -6.60 17.16
N LEU A 159 -0.31 -6.42 15.87
CA LEU A 159 1.07 -6.33 15.40
C LEU A 159 1.80 -5.13 16.01
N LEU A 160 1.18 -3.95 16.00
CA LEU A 160 1.75 -2.73 16.59
C LEU A 160 1.96 -2.88 18.12
N ALA A 161 0.97 -3.38 18.84
CA ALA A 161 1.04 -3.59 20.28
C ALA A 161 2.13 -4.60 20.67
N SER A 162 2.38 -5.62 19.83
CA SER A 162 3.44 -6.61 20.05
C SER A 162 4.86 -6.02 20.05
N ARG A 163 5.02 -4.80 19.53
CA ARG A 163 6.32 -4.12 19.32
C ARG A 163 6.39 -2.73 19.96
N ASN A 164 5.76 -2.59 21.13
CA ASN A 164 5.62 -1.33 21.87
C ASN A 164 6.94 -0.70 22.39
N SER A 165 8.12 -1.30 22.16
CA SER A 165 9.40 -0.73 22.55
C SER A 165 9.89 0.38 21.60
N SER A 166 9.46 0.35 20.34
CA SER A 166 9.83 1.35 19.33
C SER A 166 8.94 2.61 19.45
N GLN A 167 9.57 3.79 19.55
CA GLN A 167 8.85 5.05 19.61
C GLN A 167 8.07 5.32 18.30
N ASP A 168 8.66 4.97 17.15
CA ASP A 168 8.00 5.14 15.86
C ASP A 168 6.73 4.29 15.76
N ILE A 169 6.76 3.06 16.30
CA ILE A 169 5.59 2.18 16.35
C ILE A 169 4.50 2.75 17.26
N LYS A 170 4.87 3.24 18.45
CA LYS A 170 3.93 3.90 19.37
C LYS A 170 3.28 5.13 18.74
N ASP A 171 4.07 5.97 18.07
CA ASP A 171 3.57 7.17 17.40
C ASP A 171 2.60 6.81 16.28
N LEU A 172 2.86 5.72 15.56
CA LEU A 172 2.00 5.20 14.50
C LEU A 172 0.70 4.62 15.06
N GLU A 173 0.78 3.81 16.12
CA GLU A 173 -0.37 3.24 16.84
C GLU A 173 -1.32 4.35 17.31
N ASN A 174 -0.76 5.39 17.95
CA ASN A 174 -1.53 6.55 18.43
C ASN A 174 -2.23 7.31 17.29
N LYS A 175 -1.62 7.36 16.09
CA LYS A 175 -2.22 8.02 14.93
C LYS A 175 -3.38 7.24 14.33
N ILE A 176 -3.34 5.90 14.40
CA ILE A 176 -4.37 5.06 13.76
C ILE A 176 -5.47 4.58 14.72
N ILE A 177 -5.29 4.74 16.04
CA ILE A 177 -6.29 4.29 17.04
C ILE A 177 -7.69 4.86 16.80
N GLY A 178 -7.78 6.06 16.22
CA GLY A 178 -9.04 6.74 15.90
C GLY A 178 -9.84 6.05 14.81
N PHE A 179 -9.24 5.22 13.96
CA PHE A 179 -9.98 4.52 12.89
C PHE A 179 -10.95 3.47 13.43
N LYS A 180 -10.76 2.98 14.67
CA LYS A 180 -11.65 2.01 15.31
C LYS A 180 -13.12 2.44 15.35
N THR A 181 -13.40 3.73 15.39
CA THR A 181 -14.78 4.26 15.40
C THR A 181 -15.39 4.40 14.01
N CYS A 182 -14.59 4.29 12.95
CA CYS A 182 -15.00 4.44 11.56
C CYS A 182 -15.28 3.11 10.84
N ILE A 183 -14.84 1.97 11.41
CA ILE A 183 -14.94 0.62 10.84
C ILE A 183 -15.59 -0.38 11.81
#